data_AF-K0RMZ8-F1
#
_entry.id   AF-K0RMZ8-F1
#
_cell.length_a   1.000
_cell.length_b   1.000
_cell.length_c   1.000
_cell.angle_alpha   90.00
_cell.angle_beta   90.00
_cell.angle_gamma   90.00
#
_symmetry.space_group_name_H-M   'P 1'
#
loop_
_entity.id
_entity.type
_entity.pdbx_description
1 polymer ?
#
loop_
_entity_poly.entity_id
_entity_poly.type
_entity_poly.pdbx_seq_one_letter_code
_entity_poly.pdbx_strand_id
1 'polypeptide(L)'
;MLMRPYSIAVLPAILLATLPPGTTSSFFSSPNKLFDRLVNDEAPESERILRLQKVVLVYRRFGGYDLPWVEAHLEDPVTRLPTPDMVEFANDGVEDDMGYATLLWNVEGIPDSRYLVKVMSNCTALENSHSTHNYFSTDDVEVVLDKTPPALYGYPLIHLSGSVDSVKREEYRFIFTEPLYCEEPHVFQLAVTLSIGQNSRIFTHGSHGSGIKTICEGREIRYRFDTIELEEWYAAQTTSSESTNLVIDVNIVLGGVPDLALNRADDFTFSSSWAQHTESPTMSPSPRPTNSPFRSSASNDSSDPSRTGNGSSDPSPTEGQPVSVQCVATQFPERLHLGCDGVDNDCDGDIDECDEDQFPPEISFEDGLAVDASKDADGLVTINTPTFRSLIDAQSYLTSILVAEDDCMGDLQLSITPPNLGASCQSTIFEVTATGSNCPDQTVTRRYQMTVDTDEPVVMVEFNLGQGHVNDFSSVGDEGVYLGIFNVEATDLAGNAGSATAYVVIVPEAEDLSASRDSAGALDLNYFT
;
A
#
# COMPACT_ATOMS: atom_id res chain seq x y z
N MET A 1 -21.15 12.74 -14.64
CA MET A 1 -20.38 11.52 -14.91
C MET A 1 -19.38 11.82 -16.00
N LEU A 2 -18.13 12.10 -15.62
CA LEU A 2 -17.00 12.22 -16.54
C LEU A 2 -16.21 10.93 -16.38
N MET A 3 -16.25 10.04 -17.37
CA MET A 3 -15.37 8.87 -17.43
C MET A 3 -13.92 9.37 -17.52
N ARG A 4 -13.01 8.75 -16.77
CA ARG A 4 -11.57 8.97 -16.98
C ARG A 4 -11.13 8.11 -18.16
N PRO A 5 -10.47 8.65 -19.18
CA PRO A 5 -9.98 7.85 -20.29
C PRO A 5 -8.74 7.06 -19.85
N TYR A 6 -8.60 5.82 -20.36
CA TYR A 6 -7.40 5.02 -20.21
C TYR A 6 -6.36 5.51 -21.24
N SER A 7 -5.16 5.86 -20.77
CA SER A 7 -4.02 6.24 -21.64
C SER A 7 -3.13 5.03 -21.86
N ILE A 8 -2.79 4.75 -23.12
CA ILE A 8 -1.81 3.73 -23.51
C ILE A 8 -0.63 4.45 -24.15
N ALA A 9 0.58 4.22 -23.65
CA ALA A 9 1.83 4.79 -24.17
C ALA A 9 2.62 3.71 -24.95
N VAL A 10 3.14 4.07 -26.12
CA VAL A 10 3.96 3.19 -26.97
C VAL A 10 5.33 3.83 -27.18
N LEU A 11 6.40 3.05 -27.06
CA LEU A 11 7.80 3.47 -27.22
C LEU A 11 8.33 3.10 -28.63
N PRO A 12 9.00 4.01 -29.37
CA PRO A 12 9.81 3.67 -30.53
C PRO A 12 11.30 3.43 -30.18
N ALA A 13 11.93 2.46 -30.85
CA ALA A 13 13.38 2.17 -30.75
C ALA A 13 14.16 2.92 -31.86
N ILE A 14 15.37 3.41 -31.54
CA ILE A 14 16.22 4.23 -32.45
C ILE A 14 17.39 3.42 -33.04
N LEU A 15 17.61 3.59 -34.35
CA LEU A 15 18.84 3.25 -35.08
C LEU A 15 19.74 4.50 -35.17
N LEU A 16 20.97 4.44 -34.64
CA LEU A 16 21.99 5.49 -34.83
C LEU A 16 22.94 5.07 -35.95
N ALA A 17 22.78 5.66 -37.14
CA ALA A 17 23.82 5.62 -38.17
C ALA A 17 24.80 6.79 -37.95
N THR A 18 26.07 6.47 -37.71
CA THR A 18 27.15 7.46 -37.62
C THR A 18 27.52 7.96 -39.03
N LEU A 19 27.15 9.19 -39.37
CA LEU A 19 27.67 9.88 -40.55
C LEU A 19 29.08 10.45 -40.28
N PRO A 20 29.98 10.47 -41.28
CA PRO A 20 31.31 11.04 -41.13
C PRO A 20 31.26 12.56 -40.89
N PRO A 21 32.21 13.12 -40.12
CA PRO A 21 32.18 14.54 -39.75
C PRO A 21 32.50 15.40 -40.98
N GLY A 22 31.52 16.14 -41.50
CA GLY A 22 31.80 17.02 -42.65
C GLY A 22 30.68 17.91 -43.21
N THR A 23 29.43 17.80 -42.81
CA THR A 23 28.35 18.62 -43.39
C THR A 23 27.55 19.34 -42.30
N THR A 24 27.84 20.62 -42.12
CA THR A 24 26.96 21.53 -41.37
C THR A 24 25.72 21.83 -42.21
N SER A 25 24.64 21.13 -41.92
CA SER A 25 23.28 21.46 -42.36
C SER A 25 22.43 21.74 -41.13
N SER A 26 22.00 22.98 -41.00
CA SER A 26 21.05 23.43 -39.99
C SER A 26 19.63 22.97 -40.36
N PHE A 27 19.27 21.77 -39.92
CA PHE A 27 17.87 21.32 -39.80
C PHE A 27 17.75 20.56 -38.49
N PHE A 28 17.48 21.27 -37.39
CA PHE A 28 17.07 20.64 -36.14
C PHE A 28 15.56 20.40 -36.21
N SER A 29 15.14 19.30 -36.86
CA SER A 29 13.89 18.64 -36.51
C SER A 29 14.21 17.60 -35.43
N SER A 30 13.46 17.64 -34.34
CA SER A 30 13.71 16.89 -33.10
C SER A 30 14.03 15.41 -33.40
N PRO A 31 15.17 14.86 -32.92
CA PRO A 31 15.62 13.49 -33.22
C PRO A 31 14.70 12.37 -32.70
N ASN A 32 13.59 12.71 -32.04
CA ASN A 32 12.82 11.77 -31.23
C ASN A 32 11.44 11.42 -31.79
N LYS A 33 10.95 12.05 -32.88
CA LYS A 33 9.62 11.75 -33.43
C LYS A 33 9.72 10.77 -34.61
N LEU A 34 9.57 9.48 -34.32
CA LEU A 34 9.77 8.41 -35.30
C LEU A 34 8.69 8.46 -36.39
N PHE A 35 7.42 8.45 -36.00
CA PHE A 35 6.30 8.41 -36.95
C PHE A 35 6.18 9.69 -37.78
N ASP A 36 6.37 10.86 -37.16
CA ASP A 36 6.34 12.14 -37.88
C ASP A 36 7.41 12.18 -38.98
N ARG A 37 8.58 11.55 -38.76
CA ARG A 37 9.65 11.46 -39.77
C ARG A 37 9.33 10.47 -40.89
N LEU A 38 8.67 9.36 -40.56
CA LEU A 38 8.38 8.29 -41.51
C LEU A 38 7.23 8.64 -42.46
N VAL A 39 6.29 9.47 -42.02
CA VAL A 39 5.10 9.84 -42.79
C VAL A 39 5.32 11.11 -43.63
N ASN A 40 6.21 12.02 -43.22
CA ASN A 40 6.48 13.23 -43.98
C ASN A 40 7.39 13.00 -45.20
N ASP A 41 6.94 13.51 -46.35
CA ASP A 41 7.60 13.42 -47.67
C ASP A 41 9.00 14.10 -47.73
N GLU A 42 9.46 14.71 -46.63
CA GLU A 42 10.75 15.42 -46.56
C GLU A 42 11.92 14.52 -46.14
N ALA A 43 11.67 13.28 -45.70
CA ALA A 43 12.75 12.34 -45.37
C ALA A 43 13.53 11.90 -46.64
N PRO A 44 14.88 11.74 -46.55
CA PRO A 44 15.70 11.18 -47.62
C PRO A 44 15.11 9.87 -48.13
N GLU A 45 15.19 9.60 -49.43
CA GLU A 45 14.61 8.39 -50.05
C GLU A 45 15.12 7.08 -49.41
N SER A 46 16.31 7.11 -48.79
CA SER A 46 16.91 6.03 -48.00
C SER A 46 16.35 5.84 -46.58
N GLU A 47 15.71 6.86 -45.99
CA GLU A 47 15.11 6.84 -44.64
C GLU A 47 13.58 6.68 -44.68
N ARG A 48 12.96 6.84 -45.85
CA ARG A 48 11.56 6.50 -46.02
C ARG A 48 11.39 5.00 -45.82
N ILE A 49 10.87 4.60 -44.65
CA ILE A 49 10.23 3.28 -44.52
C ILE A 49 8.93 3.36 -45.34
N LEU A 50 9.06 3.27 -46.67
CA LEU A 50 8.00 3.34 -47.68
C LEU A 50 6.89 2.29 -47.50
N ARG A 51 7.04 1.45 -46.48
CA ARG A 51 6.15 0.35 -46.19
C ARG A 51 5.26 0.63 -44.99
N LEU A 52 5.61 1.42 -43.98
CA LEU A 52 4.71 1.59 -42.83
C LEU A 52 3.45 2.33 -43.28
N GLN A 53 2.29 1.67 -43.21
CA GLN A 53 1.01 2.24 -43.61
C GLN A 53 0.27 2.82 -42.42
N LYS A 54 0.24 2.08 -41.30
CA LYS A 54 -0.45 2.50 -40.08
C LYS A 54 0.07 1.78 -38.85
N VAL A 55 -0.12 2.42 -37.69
CA VAL A 55 0.11 1.82 -36.37
C VAL A 55 -1.16 1.95 -35.56
N VAL A 56 -1.76 0.81 -35.23
CA VAL A 56 -3.12 0.73 -34.69
C VAL A 56 -3.16 -0.07 -33.40
N LEU A 57 -4.04 0.32 -32.48
CA LEU A 57 -4.43 -0.52 -31.36
C LEU A 57 -5.47 -1.52 -31.87
N VAL A 58 -5.26 -2.80 -31.61
CA VAL A 58 -6.25 -3.84 -31.89
C VAL A 58 -6.66 -4.56 -30.62
N TYR A 59 -7.91 -5.00 -30.57
CA TYR A 59 -8.45 -5.72 -29.43
C TYR A 59 -9.27 -6.93 -29.89
N ARG A 60 -9.38 -7.94 -29.02
CA ARG A 60 -10.30 -9.06 -29.17
C ARG A 60 -10.80 -9.52 -27.82
N ARG A 61 -11.98 -10.13 -27.77
CA ARG A 61 -12.53 -10.66 -26.52
C ARG A 61 -11.66 -11.80 -25.98
N PHE A 62 -11.33 -11.77 -24.70
CA PHE A 62 -10.58 -12.85 -24.05
C PHE A 62 -11.33 -14.19 -24.19
N GLY A 63 -10.61 -15.26 -24.53
CA GLY A 63 -11.18 -16.58 -24.83
C GLY A 63 -11.79 -16.72 -26.24
N GLY A 64 -11.95 -15.63 -26.99
CA GLY A 64 -12.39 -15.63 -28.38
C GLY A 64 -11.23 -15.85 -29.36
N TYR A 65 -10.50 -16.96 -29.23
CA TYR A 65 -9.29 -17.20 -30.05
C TYR A 65 -9.57 -17.27 -31.56
N ASP A 66 -10.78 -17.69 -31.94
CA ASP A 66 -11.24 -17.75 -33.34
C ASP A 66 -11.80 -16.41 -33.84
N LEU A 67 -11.96 -15.41 -32.97
CA LEU A 67 -12.44 -14.09 -33.38
C LEU A 67 -11.28 -13.29 -33.99
N PRO A 68 -11.52 -12.58 -35.11
CA PRO A 68 -10.52 -11.67 -35.65
C PRO A 68 -10.23 -10.54 -34.67
N TRP A 69 -9.02 -10.01 -34.75
CA TRP A 69 -8.66 -8.76 -34.08
C TRP A 69 -9.48 -7.61 -34.67
N VAL A 70 -10.02 -6.76 -33.81
CA VAL A 70 -10.81 -5.58 -34.17
C VAL A 70 -9.95 -4.35 -33.93
N GLU A 71 -9.94 -3.43 -34.89
CA GLU A 71 -9.25 -2.15 -34.76
C GLU A 71 -9.98 -1.25 -33.77
N ALA A 72 -9.25 -0.72 -32.79
CA ALA A 72 -9.79 0.20 -31.80
C ALA A 72 -10.04 1.57 -32.42
N HIS A 73 -11.14 2.20 -32.05
CA HIS A 73 -11.38 3.59 -32.39
C HIS A 73 -10.61 4.47 -31.39
N LEU A 74 -9.65 5.25 -31.88
CA LEU A 74 -8.79 6.09 -31.05
C LEU A 74 -9.11 7.57 -31.27
N GLU A 75 -9.00 8.35 -30.19
CA GLU A 75 -9.24 9.79 -30.16
C GLU A 75 -7.99 10.52 -29.62
N ASP A 76 -7.66 11.68 -30.19
CA ASP A 76 -6.58 12.52 -29.67
C ASP A 76 -7.04 13.27 -28.40
N PRO A 77 -6.35 13.11 -27.25
CA PRO A 77 -6.71 13.76 -26.00
C PRO A 77 -6.64 15.29 -26.05
N VAL A 78 -5.78 15.86 -26.92
CA VAL A 78 -5.50 17.30 -27.01
C VAL A 78 -6.54 18.01 -27.84
N THR A 79 -6.76 17.54 -29.07
CA THR A 79 -7.68 18.23 -29.98
C THR A 79 -9.14 17.91 -29.67
N ARG A 80 -9.45 16.69 -29.17
CA ARG A 80 -10.82 16.17 -28.95
C ARG A 80 -11.79 16.45 -30.09
N LEU A 81 -11.27 16.72 -31.29
CA LEU A 81 -12.11 17.02 -32.43
C LEU A 81 -12.69 15.69 -32.88
N PRO A 82 -14.03 15.55 -32.94
CA PRO A 82 -14.67 14.39 -33.53
C PRO A 82 -14.52 14.53 -35.05
N THR A 83 -13.29 14.46 -35.55
CA THR A 83 -13.11 14.16 -36.95
C THR A 83 -13.58 12.72 -37.14
N PRO A 84 -14.45 12.44 -38.12
CA PRO A 84 -14.91 11.07 -38.41
C PRO A 84 -13.76 10.14 -38.86
N ASP A 85 -12.56 10.69 -39.03
CA ASP A 85 -11.37 9.98 -39.42
C ASP A 85 -10.68 9.41 -38.17
N MET A 86 -10.45 8.10 -38.19
CA MET A 86 -9.78 7.34 -37.13
C MET A 86 -8.37 7.90 -36.92
N VAL A 87 -8.08 8.38 -35.71
CA VAL A 87 -6.72 8.80 -35.35
C VAL A 87 -5.88 7.53 -35.13
N GLU A 88 -4.67 7.49 -35.69
CA GLU A 88 -3.73 6.38 -35.50
C GLU A 88 -2.41 6.90 -34.97
N PHE A 89 -1.60 6.01 -34.37
CA PHE A 89 -0.33 6.41 -33.74
C PHE A 89 0.69 6.95 -34.75
N ALA A 90 0.53 6.62 -36.03
CA ALA A 90 1.37 7.10 -37.11
C ALA A 90 1.00 8.50 -37.64
N ASN A 91 -0.12 9.08 -37.19
CA ASN A 91 -0.54 10.40 -37.65
C ASN A 91 0.42 11.49 -37.16
N ASP A 92 0.70 12.45 -38.04
CA ASP A 92 1.57 13.60 -37.77
C ASP A 92 1.08 14.38 -36.53
N GLY A 93 2.00 14.60 -35.58
CA GLY A 93 1.74 15.37 -34.37
C GLY A 93 1.14 14.58 -33.20
N VAL A 94 0.94 13.26 -33.33
CA VAL A 94 0.56 12.40 -32.19
C VAL A 94 1.76 12.15 -31.27
N GLU A 95 2.99 12.10 -31.82
CA GLU A 95 4.20 11.97 -31.02
C GLU A 95 4.59 13.28 -30.33
N ASP A 96 4.85 13.20 -29.03
CA ASP A 96 5.42 14.30 -28.26
C ASP A 96 6.91 14.52 -28.60
N ASP A 97 7.52 15.55 -28.02
CA ASP A 97 8.93 15.91 -28.30
C ASP A 97 9.95 14.85 -27.83
N MET A 98 9.50 13.86 -27.06
CA MET A 98 10.30 12.72 -26.61
C MET A 98 10.01 11.43 -27.42
N GLY A 99 9.08 11.47 -28.38
CA GLY A 99 8.72 10.32 -29.21
C GLY A 99 7.62 9.44 -28.64
N TYR A 100 6.90 9.88 -27.61
CA TYR A 100 5.77 9.13 -27.08
C TYR A 100 4.50 9.50 -27.81
N ALA A 101 3.78 8.48 -28.26
CA ALA A 101 2.44 8.64 -28.81
C ALA A 101 1.40 8.23 -27.75
N THR A 102 0.42 9.11 -27.49
CA THR A 102 -0.68 8.84 -26.53
C THR A 102 -2.02 9.12 -27.19
N LEU A 103 -2.88 8.11 -27.24
CA LEU A 103 -4.24 8.21 -27.78
C LEU A 103 -5.26 7.63 -26.78
N LEU A 104 -6.50 8.10 -26.85
CA LEU A 104 -7.60 7.63 -26.01
C LEU A 104 -8.40 6.56 -26.75
N TRP A 105 -8.57 5.39 -26.14
CA TRP A 105 -9.42 4.35 -26.71
C TRP A 105 -10.90 4.66 -26.47
N ASN A 106 -11.65 4.94 -27.54
CA ASN A 106 -13.09 5.06 -27.51
C ASN A 106 -13.74 3.67 -27.40
N VAL A 107 -14.32 3.40 -26.24
CA VAL A 107 -14.98 2.14 -25.88
C VAL A 107 -16.51 2.21 -25.98
N GLU A 108 -17.04 3.26 -26.60
CA GLU A 108 -18.48 3.38 -26.88
C GLU A 108 -18.92 2.23 -27.81
N GLY A 109 -20.00 1.56 -27.43
CA GLY A 109 -20.49 0.38 -28.16
C GLY A 109 -19.72 -0.93 -27.92
N ILE A 110 -18.57 -0.91 -27.25
CA ILE A 110 -17.85 -2.12 -26.85
C ILE A 110 -18.48 -2.68 -25.57
N PRO A 111 -18.95 -3.94 -25.51
CA PRO A 111 -19.58 -4.49 -24.31
C PRO A 111 -18.56 -4.80 -23.22
N ASP A 112 -18.99 -4.77 -21.96
CA ASP A 112 -18.15 -5.10 -20.80
C ASP A 112 -17.67 -6.55 -20.88
N SER A 113 -16.36 -6.76 -20.74
CA SER A 113 -15.69 -8.07 -20.82
C SER A 113 -14.19 -7.94 -20.50
N ARG A 114 -13.53 -9.09 -20.36
CA ARG A 114 -12.08 -9.20 -20.51
C ARG A 114 -11.71 -9.17 -22.00
N TYR A 115 -10.70 -8.41 -22.36
CA TYR A 115 -10.16 -8.23 -23.70
C TYR A 115 -8.66 -8.49 -23.70
N LEU A 116 -8.14 -8.94 -24.83
CA LEU A 116 -6.72 -8.90 -25.15
C LEU A 116 -6.53 -7.70 -26.07
N VAL A 117 -5.57 -6.83 -25.76
CA VAL A 117 -5.21 -5.66 -26.56
C VAL A 117 -3.75 -5.73 -26.95
N LYS A 118 -3.41 -5.21 -28.12
CA LYS A 118 -2.02 -5.09 -28.57
C LYS A 118 -1.88 -4.02 -29.63
N VAL A 119 -0.66 -3.54 -29.82
CA VAL A 119 -0.34 -2.58 -30.88
C VAL A 119 0.19 -3.34 -32.08
N MET A 120 -0.31 -2.98 -33.25
CA MET A 120 0.05 -3.61 -34.51
C MET A 120 0.44 -2.55 -35.53
N SER A 121 1.63 -2.69 -36.11
CA SER A 121 2.03 -1.93 -37.28
C SER A 121 1.67 -2.72 -38.53
N ASN A 122 1.03 -2.07 -39.48
CA ASN A 122 0.72 -2.64 -40.78
C ASN A 122 1.61 -1.98 -41.84
N CYS A 123 2.18 -2.82 -42.69
CA CYS A 123 3.08 -2.41 -43.74
C CYS A 123 2.53 -2.78 -45.12
N THR A 124 2.84 -1.97 -46.14
CA THR A 124 2.60 -2.25 -47.55
C THR A 124 3.20 -3.60 -47.88
N ALA A 125 2.37 -4.46 -48.48
CA ALA A 125 2.78 -5.80 -48.87
C ALA A 125 3.90 -5.72 -49.92
N LEU A 126 4.98 -6.46 -49.68
CA LEU A 126 5.98 -6.68 -50.73
C LEU A 126 5.47 -7.77 -51.67
N GLU A 127 5.58 -7.53 -52.98
CA GLU A 127 5.32 -8.57 -53.97
C GLU A 127 6.21 -9.79 -53.67
N ASN A 128 5.58 -10.96 -53.55
CA ASN A 128 6.22 -12.25 -53.25
C ASN A 128 6.76 -12.45 -51.81
N SER A 129 6.52 -11.53 -50.88
CA SER A 129 6.88 -11.74 -49.47
C SER A 129 5.79 -12.49 -48.70
N HIS A 130 6.21 -13.30 -47.74
CA HIS A 130 5.29 -13.97 -46.81
C HIS A 130 4.51 -12.93 -45.99
N SER A 131 3.22 -13.19 -45.74
CA SER A 131 2.32 -12.22 -45.09
C SER A 131 2.78 -11.76 -43.70
N THR A 132 3.61 -12.56 -43.04
CA THR A 132 4.21 -12.25 -41.73
C THR A 132 5.20 -11.09 -41.76
N HIS A 133 5.73 -10.71 -42.94
CA HIS A 133 6.61 -9.55 -43.10
C HIS A 133 5.86 -8.24 -43.39
N ASN A 134 4.52 -8.30 -43.41
CA ASN A 134 3.66 -7.15 -43.71
C ASN A 134 3.03 -6.54 -42.46
N TYR A 135 3.34 -7.07 -41.28
CA TYR A 135 2.94 -6.46 -40.02
C TYR A 135 3.92 -6.83 -38.91
N PHE A 136 3.99 -6.01 -37.88
CA PHE A 136 4.58 -6.36 -36.60
C PHE A 136 3.52 -6.17 -35.51
N SER A 137 3.57 -6.98 -34.46
CA SER A 137 2.62 -6.95 -33.36
C SER A 137 3.39 -7.05 -32.06
N THR A 138 3.00 -6.25 -31.07
CA THR A 138 3.43 -6.46 -29.68
C THR A 138 2.80 -7.74 -29.12
N ASP A 139 3.29 -8.16 -27.96
CA ASP A 139 2.58 -9.10 -27.10
C ASP A 139 1.20 -8.55 -26.73
N ASP A 140 0.26 -9.45 -26.42
CA ASP A 140 -1.06 -9.08 -25.97
C ASP A 140 -1.11 -8.83 -24.46
N VAL A 141 -1.78 -7.74 -24.10
CA VAL A 141 -2.05 -7.34 -22.71
C VAL A 141 -3.51 -7.62 -22.42
N GLU A 142 -3.79 -8.18 -21.26
CA GLU A 142 -5.16 -8.37 -20.82
C GLU A 142 -5.71 -7.08 -20.20
N VAL A 143 -6.89 -6.66 -20.65
CA VAL A 143 -7.61 -5.49 -20.14
C VAL A 143 -9.02 -5.88 -19.76
N VAL A 144 -9.47 -5.43 -18.59
CA VAL A 144 -10.87 -5.55 -18.18
C VAL A 144 -11.58 -4.27 -18.57
N LEU A 145 -12.51 -4.35 -19.51
CA LEU A 145 -13.43 -3.27 -19.80
C LEU A 145 -14.70 -3.51 -19.01
N ASP A 146 -14.94 -2.63 -18.04
CA ASP A 146 -16.15 -2.60 -17.24
C ASP A 146 -16.62 -1.16 -17.15
N LYS A 147 -17.88 -0.92 -17.50
CA LYS A 147 -18.48 0.42 -17.48
C LYS A 147 -19.52 0.54 -16.39
N THR A 148 -19.88 -0.57 -15.75
CA THR A 148 -20.94 -0.61 -14.76
C THR A 148 -20.26 -0.56 -13.39
N PRO A 149 -20.54 0.46 -12.56
CA PRO A 149 -19.99 0.46 -11.22
C PRO A 149 -20.61 -0.65 -10.36
N PRO A 150 -19.86 -1.16 -9.37
CA PRO A 150 -20.37 -2.17 -8.46
C PRO A 150 -21.57 -1.61 -7.68
N ALA A 151 -22.62 -2.41 -7.58
CA ALA A 151 -23.83 -2.07 -6.84
C ALA A 151 -24.06 -3.07 -5.71
N LEU A 152 -24.71 -2.64 -4.63
CA LEU A 152 -25.10 -3.54 -3.55
C LEU A 152 -26.12 -4.57 -4.05
N TYR A 153 -25.82 -5.84 -3.82
CA TYR A 153 -26.69 -6.96 -4.14
C TYR A 153 -27.59 -7.29 -2.95
N GLY A 154 -28.86 -6.89 -3.05
CA GLY A 154 -29.87 -7.16 -2.02
C GLY A 154 -29.72 -6.26 -0.79
N TYR A 155 -30.13 -6.76 0.37
CA TYR A 155 -30.04 -6.05 1.64
C TYR A 155 -28.78 -6.49 2.41
N PRO A 156 -27.93 -5.54 2.84
CA PRO A 156 -26.74 -5.88 3.61
C PRO A 156 -27.08 -6.45 4.98
N LEU A 157 -26.26 -7.39 5.47
CA LEU A 157 -26.39 -8.01 6.78
C LEU A 157 -25.64 -7.15 7.81
N ILE A 158 -26.23 -6.01 8.18
CA ILE A 158 -25.58 -4.95 8.99
C ILE A 158 -26.41 -4.53 10.21
N HIS A 159 -27.49 -5.24 10.51
CA HIS A 159 -28.32 -4.97 11.67
C HIS A 159 -27.66 -5.50 12.94
N LEU A 160 -27.34 -4.61 13.88
CA LEU A 160 -26.83 -4.99 15.19
C LEU A 160 -27.97 -5.54 16.06
N SER A 161 -27.78 -6.72 16.64
CA SER A 161 -28.77 -7.33 17.52
C SER A 161 -28.14 -8.11 18.68
N GLY A 162 -28.87 -8.21 19.80
CA GLY A 162 -28.42 -8.94 20.99
C GLY A 162 -27.58 -8.09 21.95
N SER A 163 -26.77 -8.78 22.77
CA SER A 163 -25.84 -8.17 23.72
C SER A 163 -24.58 -7.66 23.04
N VAL A 164 -23.78 -6.85 23.74
CA VAL A 164 -22.46 -6.38 23.24
C VAL A 164 -21.55 -7.57 22.93
N ASP A 165 -21.63 -8.63 23.74
CA ASP A 165 -20.90 -9.88 23.53
C ASP A 165 -21.27 -10.60 22.24
N SER A 166 -22.54 -10.46 21.81
CA SER A 166 -23.01 -11.00 20.52
C SER A 166 -22.49 -10.15 19.37
N VAL A 167 -22.70 -8.83 19.45
CA VAL A 167 -22.31 -7.87 18.39
C VAL A 167 -20.82 -7.91 18.08
N LYS A 168 -19.95 -8.03 19.10
CA LYS A 168 -18.49 -8.09 18.89
C LYS A 168 -18.01 -9.38 18.23
N ARG A 169 -18.82 -10.45 18.23
CA ARG A 169 -18.49 -11.76 17.63
C ARG A 169 -19.11 -11.96 16.25
N GLU A 170 -20.09 -11.14 15.90
CA GLU A 170 -20.83 -11.23 14.65
C GLU A 170 -20.05 -10.56 13.50
N GLU A 171 -20.16 -11.13 12.29
CA GLU A 171 -19.64 -10.52 11.07
C GLU A 171 -20.76 -9.85 10.29
N TYR A 172 -20.56 -8.58 9.97
CA TYR A 172 -21.50 -7.79 9.19
C TYR A 172 -21.03 -7.73 7.74
N ARG A 173 -21.96 -7.82 6.78
CA ARG A 173 -21.62 -8.10 5.37
C ARG A 173 -22.32 -7.17 4.38
N PHE A 174 -21.53 -6.68 3.44
CA PHE A 174 -21.98 -6.05 2.20
C PHE A 174 -21.65 -6.98 1.05
N ILE A 175 -22.64 -7.28 0.20
CA ILE A 175 -22.47 -8.12 -0.98
C ILE A 175 -22.69 -7.24 -2.20
N PHE A 176 -21.83 -7.33 -3.20
CA PHE A 176 -21.89 -6.55 -4.43
C PHE A 176 -22.25 -7.41 -5.65
N THR A 177 -22.71 -6.74 -6.71
CA THR A 177 -23.10 -7.37 -7.99
C THR A 177 -21.92 -8.06 -8.68
N GLU A 178 -20.69 -7.62 -8.40
CA GLU A 178 -19.47 -8.09 -9.07
C GLU A 178 -18.24 -8.08 -8.15
N PRO A 179 -17.10 -8.66 -8.60
CA PRO A 179 -15.85 -8.67 -7.84
C PRO A 179 -15.28 -7.26 -7.62
N LEU A 180 -14.77 -7.05 -6.42
CA LEU A 180 -14.22 -5.80 -5.93
C LEU A 180 -12.69 -5.80 -6.02
N TYR A 181 -12.10 -4.61 -6.11
CA TYR A 181 -10.66 -4.43 -5.92
C TYR A 181 -10.36 -4.40 -4.41
N CYS A 182 -9.93 -5.56 -3.90
CA CYS A 182 -9.73 -5.84 -2.47
C CYS A 182 -8.26 -5.84 -2.03
N GLU A 183 -7.33 -5.37 -2.86
CA GLU A 183 -5.92 -5.29 -2.46
C GLU A 183 -5.74 -4.33 -1.27
N GLU A 184 -4.85 -4.68 -0.35
CA GLU A 184 -4.48 -3.82 0.77
C GLU A 184 -3.35 -2.85 0.32
N PRO A 185 -3.38 -1.57 0.73
CA PRO A 185 -4.39 -0.94 1.57
C PRO A 185 -5.72 -0.72 0.83
N HIS A 186 -6.83 -1.04 1.52
CA HIS A 186 -8.16 -0.87 0.95
C HIS A 186 -8.45 0.61 0.62
N VAL A 187 -8.88 0.88 -0.61
CA VAL A 187 -9.12 2.25 -1.12
C VAL A 187 -10.56 2.74 -0.91
N PHE A 188 -11.42 1.92 -0.32
CA PHE A 188 -12.79 2.30 0.08
C PHE A 188 -12.82 2.85 1.50
N GLN A 189 -13.94 3.43 1.92
CA GLN A 189 -14.14 3.97 3.27
C GLN A 189 -15.33 3.31 3.95
N LEU A 190 -15.11 2.69 5.10
CA LEU A 190 -16.15 2.13 5.96
C LEU A 190 -16.07 2.78 7.33
N ALA A 191 -17.18 3.36 7.77
CA ALA A 191 -17.35 3.99 9.07
C ALA A 191 -18.67 3.54 9.71
N VAL A 192 -18.61 3.15 10.98
CA VAL A 192 -19.77 2.81 11.81
C VAL A 192 -19.79 3.76 12.99
N THR A 193 -20.82 4.60 13.09
CA THR A 193 -21.02 5.52 14.20
C THR A 193 -22.04 4.92 15.16
N LEU A 194 -21.67 4.79 16.43
CA LEU A 194 -22.59 4.43 17.51
C LEU A 194 -22.81 5.66 18.40
N SER A 195 -24.07 6.01 18.64
CA SER A 195 -24.43 7.17 19.46
C SER A 195 -25.48 6.87 20.52
N ILE A 196 -25.26 7.43 21.71
CA ILE A 196 -26.17 7.38 22.86
C ILE A 196 -26.35 8.81 23.36
N GLY A 197 -27.50 9.42 23.06
CA GLY A 197 -27.76 10.81 23.40
C GLY A 197 -26.78 11.77 22.72
N GLN A 198 -25.94 12.45 23.49
CA GLN A 198 -24.90 13.36 22.97
C GLN A 198 -23.54 12.70 22.75
N ASN A 199 -23.35 11.48 23.24
CA ASN A 199 -22.08 10.76 23.12
C ASN A 199 -22.09 9.93 21.84
N SER A 200 -21.12 10.15 20.95
CA SER A 200 -20.97 9.38 19.71
C SER A 200 -19.53 8.92 19.55
N ARG A 201 -19.32 7.69 19.06
CA ARG A 201 -18.01 7.20 18.61
C ARG A 201 -18.12 6.69 17.19
N ILE A 202 -17.11 7.01 16.38
CA ILE A 202 -16.98 6.53 15.00
C ILE A 202 -15.91 5.45 15.01
N PHE A 203 -16.26 4.29 14.47
CA PHE A 203 -15.37 3.17 14.24
C PHE A 203 -15.07 3.10 12.75
N THR A 204 -13.81 3.21 12.36
CA THR A 204 -13.39 3.24 10.95
C THR A 204 -12.48 2.08 10.62
N HIS A 205 -12.43 1.69 9.34
CA HIS A 205 -11.48 0.69 8.86
C HIS A 205 -10.20 1.34 8.31
N GLY A 206 -9.12 0.57 8.23
CA GLY A 206 -7.81 0.99 7.73
C GLY A 206 -6.71 0.80 8.77
N SER A 207 -5.45 1.06 8.39
CA SER A 207 -4.31 0.98 9.30
C SER A 207 -4.42 1.91 10.50
N HIS A 208 -5.13 3.04 10.33
CA HIS A 208 -5.48 4.00 11.38
C HIS A 208 -6.95 3.90 11.85
N GLY A 209 -7.70 2.95 11.29
CA GLY A 209 -9.10 2.79 11.61
C GLY A 209 -9.25 2.16 12.99
N SER A 210 -9.71 2.94 13.96
CA SER A 210 -9.93 2.42 15.32
C SER A 210 -11.25 1.63 15.35
N GLY A 211 -11.14 0.36 15.73
CA GLY A 211 -12.25 -0.39 16.28
C GLY A 211 -13.18 -1.13 15.33
N ILE A 212 -12.89 -1.21 14.03
CA ILE A 212 -13.45 -2.26 13.15
C ILE A 212 -12.36 -2.94 12.31
N LYS A 213 -12.35 -4.28 12.31
CA LYS A 213 -11.55 -5.11 11.42
C LYS A 213 -12.36 -5.42 10.16
N THR A 214 -11.79 -5.12 9.00
CA THR A 214 -12.44 -5.32 7.70
C THR A 214 -11.74 -6.40 6.90
N ILE A 215 -12.49 -7.17 6.12
CA ILE A 215 -12.02 -8.15 5.15
C ILE A 215 -12.76 -7.91 3.84
N CYS A 216 -12.03 -7.59 2.79
CA CYS A 216 -12.55 -7.52 1.42
C CYS A 216 -12.12 -8.78 0.66
N GLU A 217 -13.08 -9.54 0.12
CA GLU A 217 -12.78 -10.73 -0.68
C GLU A 217 -13.84 -10.96 -1.76
N GLY A 218 -13.41 -11.06 -3.01
CA GLY A 218 -14.31 -11.31 -4.13
C GLY A 218 -15.36 -10.22 -4.24
N ARG A 219 -16.63 -10.54 -3.92
CA ARG A 219 -17.77 -9.59 -4.01
C ARG A 219 -18.22 -9.08 -2.65
N GLU A 220 -17.49 -9.38 -1.59
CA GLU A 220 -17.94 -9.17 -0.22
C GLU A 220 -16.99 -8.24 0.53
N ILE A 221 -17.57 -7.27 1.23
CA ILE A 221 -16.90 -6.53 2.30
C ILE A 221 -17.52 -6.99 3.61
N ARG A 222 -16.69 -7.54 4.48
CA ARG A 222 -17.08 -8.01 5.81
C ARG A 222 -16.39 -7.17 6.86
N TYR A 223 -17.07 -6.86 7.95
CA TYR A 223 -16.42 -6.22 9.10
C TYR A 223 -16.88 -6.81 10.42
N ARG A 224 -16.02 -6.67 11.43
CA ARG A 224 -16.29 -6.98 12.83
C ARG A 224 -15.74 -5.86 13.70
N PHE A 225 -16.41 -5.56 14.80
CA PHE A 225 -15.84 -4.65 15.79
C PHE A 225 -14.58 -5.23 16.45
N ASP A 226 -13.64 -4.35 16.78
CA ASP A 226 -12.60 -4.70 17.73
C ASP A 226 -13.25 -4.97 19.10
N THR A 227 -12.80 -6.05 19.74
CA THR A 227 -13.42 -6.52 20.98
C THR A 227 -13.16 -5.57 22.13
N ILE A 228 -11.95 -5.01 22.21
CA ILE A 228 -11.52 -4.13 23.31
C ILE A 228 -12.16 -2.76 23.12
N GLU A 229 -12.04 -2.18 21.93
CA GLU A 229 -12.55 -0.81 21.70
C GLU A 229 -14.06 -0.68 21.88
N LEU A 230 -14.84 -1.68 21.43
CA LEU A 230 -16.28 -1.68 21.58
C LEU A 230 -16.68 -1.85 23.06
N GLU A 231 -15.99 -2.72 23.80
CA GLU A 231 -16.23 -2.92 25.23
C GLU A 231 -15.91 -1.67 26.06
N GLU A 232 -14.75 -1.05 25.83
CA GLU A 232 -14.35 0.16 26.53
C GLU A 232 -15.31 1.31 26.28
N TRP A 233 -15.69 1.53 25.01
CA TRP A 233 -16.70 2.53 24.67
C TRP A 233 -18.02 2.24 25.39
N TYR A 234 -18.50 0.99 25.34
CA TYR A 234 -19.76 0.61 25.96
C TYR A 234 -19.73 0.76 27.48
N ALA A 235 -18.66 0.32 28.14
CA ALA A 235 -18.45 0.45 29.58
C ALA A 235 -18.50 1.92 30.02
N ALA A 236 -17.82 2.80 29.28
CA ALA A 236 -17.82 4.25 29.55
C ALA A 236 -19.22 4.89 29.45
N GLN A 237 -20.11 4.34 28.63
CA GLN A 237 -21.50 4.84 28.55
C GLN A 237 -22.37 4.31 29.70
N THR A 238 -22.19 3.05 30.09
CA THR A 238 -23.03 2.42 31.13
C THR A 238 -22.71 2.89 32.56
N THR A 239 -21.48 3.30 32.86
CA THR A 239 -21.12 3.86 34.17
C THR A 239 -21.85 5.17 34.50
N SER A 240 -22.35 5.86 33.47
CA SER A 240 -23.04 7.15 33.61
C SER A 240 -24.56 7.06 33.74
N SER A 241 -25.18 5.92 33.45
CA SER A 241 -26.64 5.81 33.34
C SER A 241 -27.21 4.64 34.14
N GLU A 242 -28.10 4.94 35.10
CA GLU A 242 -28.87 3.93 35.86
C GLU A 242 -29.99 3.26 35.03
N SER A 243 -30.06 3.52 33.72
CA SER A 243 -31.12 3.04 32.83
C SER A 243 -30.75 1.69 32.21
N THR A 244 -31.55 0.67 32.49
CA THR A 244 -31.41 -0.67 31.88
C THR A 244 -31.89 -0.76 30.42
N ASN A 245 -32.44 0.33 29.85
CA ASN A 245 -32.92 0.38 28.47
C ASN A 245 -32.12 1.42 27.66
N LEU A 246 -30.88 1.07 27.32
CA LEU A 246 -30.07 1.86 26.41
C LEU A 246 -30.46 1.52 24.96
N VAL A 247 -30.88 2.55 24.23
CA VAL A 247 -31.09 2.49 22.78
C VAL A 247 -29.90 3.19 22.13
N ILE A 248 -29.15 2.45 21.32
CA ILE A 248 -27.96 2.96 20.63
C ILE A 248 -28.36 3.26 19.19
N ASP A 249 -28.20 4.50 18.76
CA ASP A 249 -28.36 4.86 17.36
C ASP A 249 -27.11 4.42 16.58
N VAL A 250 -27.33 3.75 15.45
CA VAL A 250 -26.30 3.16 14.61
C VAL A 250 -26.36 3.83 13.24
N ASN A 251 -25.25 4.42 12.81
CA ASN A 251 -25.12 5.00 11.47
C ASN A 251 -23.91 4.41 10.74
N ILE A 252 -24.14 3.79 9.60
CA ILE A 252 -23.11 3.12 8.79
C ILE A 252 -22.94 3.88 7.49
N VAL A 253 -21.70 4.18 7.13
CA VAL A 253 -21.32 4.81 5.88
C VAL A 253 -20.29 3.92 5.20
N LEU A 254 -20.58 3.50 3.96
CA LEU A 254 -19.66 2.77 3.09
C LEU A 254 -19.53 3.54 1.78
N GLY A 255 -18.34 4.06 1.49
CA GLY A 255 -18.10 4.94 0.34
C GLY A 255 -16.93 4.50 -0.53
N GLY A 256 -17.01 4.85 -1.81
CA GLY A 256 -15.91 4.71 -2.76
C GLY A 256 -15.43 3.29 -3.04
N VAL A 257 -16.30 2.27 -2.94
CA VAL A 257 -15.96 0.86 -3.18
C VAL A 257 -15.65 0.61 -4.66
N PRO A 258 -14.40 0.24 -5.02
CA PRO A 258 -14.04 -0.03 -6.41
C PRO A 258 -14.29 -1.48 -6.84
N ASP A 259 -14.61 -1.69 -8.12
CA ASP A 259 -14.48 -2.99 -8.80
C ASP A 259 -13.04 -3.21 -9.31
N LEU A 260 -12.81 -4.32 -10.01
CA LEU A 260 -11.51 -4.64 -10.63
C LEU A 260 -11.10 -3.69 -11.77
N ALA A 261 -12.04 -2.95 -12.35
CA ALA A 261 -11.78 -1.94 -13.37
C ALA A 261 -11.67 -0.51 -12.79
N LEU A 262 -11.75 -0.40 -11.46
CA LEU A 262 -11.72 0.83 -10.68
C LEU A 262 -12.93 1.75 -10.87
N ASN A 263 -14.06 1.23 -11.36
CA ASN A 263 -15.33 1.95 -11.23
C ASN A 263 -15.76 1.93 -9.76
N ARG A 264 -16.33 3.03 -9.28
CA ARG A 264 -16.73 3.17 -7.87
C ARG A 264 -18.23 3.03 -7.70
N ALA A 265 -18.63 2.24 -6.72
CA ALA A 265 -20.00 2.18 -6.22
C ALA A 265 -20.48 3.54 -5.74
N ASP A 266 -21.80 3.75 -5.78
CA ASP A 266 -22.44 4.84 -5.06
C ASP A 266 -22.25 4.67 -3.55
N ASP A 267 -22.12 5.80 -2.84
CA ASP A 267 -22.00 5.79 -1.39
C ASP A 267 -23.26 5.24 -0.74
N PHE A 268 -23.08 4.32 0.20
CA PHE A 268 -24.14 3.70 0.97
C PHE A 268 -24.19 4.30 2.38
N THR A 269 -25.39 4.69 2.79
CA THR A 269 -25.66 5.15 4.16
C THR A 269 -26.83 4.36 4.75
N PHE A 270 -26.68 3.95 6.01
CA PHE A 270 -27.71 3.19 6.72
C PHE A 270 -27.81 3.67 8.16
N SER A 271 -29.03 3.93 8.60
CA SER A 271 -29.31 4.36 9.98
C SER A 271 -30.31 3.40 10.63
N SER A 272 -30.02 2.96 11.85
CA SER A 272 -30.90 2.08 12.63
C SER A 272 -30.71 2.31 14.13
N SER A 273 -31.48 1.60 14.95
CA SER A 273 -31.34 1.61 16.40
C SER A 273 -31.09 0.19 16.92
N TRP A 274 -30.10 0.03 17.79
CA TRP A 274 -29.79 -1.20 18.50
C TRP A 274 -30.31 -1.11 19.95
N ALA A 275 -31.36 -1.87 20.24
CA ALA A 275 -31.88 -2.02 21.59
C ALA A 275 -31.22 -3.22 22.26
N GLN A 276 -30.55 -3.01 23.38
CA GLN A 276 -29.95 -4.11 24.12
C GLN A 276 -31.04 -4.89 24.86
N HIS A 277 -31.28 -6.13 24.47
CA HIS A 277 -32.07 -7.04 25.29
C HIS A 277 -31.17 -7.60 26.39
N THR A 278 -31.39 -7.14 27.63
CA THR A 278 -30.92 -7.90 28.78
C THR A 278 -31.71 -9.21 28.76
N GLU A 279 -31.06 -10.29 28.33
CA GLU A 279 -31.62 -11.62 28.52
C GLU A 279 -31.84 -11.79 30.03
N SER A 280 -33.07 -11.54 30.49
CA SER A 280 -33.43 -11.83 31.87
C SER A 280 -33.18 -13.32 32.05
N PRO A 281 -32.30 -13.74 32.99
CA PRO A 281 -31.98 -15.13 33.20
C PRO A 281 -33.23 -15.80 33.79
N THR A 282 -34.16 -16.16 32.92
CA THR A 282 -35.36 -16.89 33.29
C THR A 282 -34.94 -18.35 33.36
N MET A 283 -34.20 -18.67 34.42
CA MET A 283 -34.08 -20.04 34.89
C MET A 283 -35.46 -20.48 35.39
N SER A 284 -36.29 -20.95 34.47
CA SER A 284 -37.43 -21.79 34.82
C SER A 284 -36.92 -23.23 34.94
N PRO A 285 -36.90 -23.83 36.15
CA PRO A 285 -36.44 -25.20 36.32
C PRO A 285 -37.47 -26.14 35.68
N SER A 286 -37.17 -26.66 34.49
CA SER A 286 -37.94 -27.74 33.90
C SER A 286 -37.60 -29.05 34.62
N PRO A 287 -38.59 -29.84 35.08
CA PRO A 287 -38.36 -31.03 35.89
C PRO A 287 -37.73 -32.14 35.05
N ARG A 288 -36.57 -32.61 35.52
CA ARG A 288 -35.80 -33.72 34.95
C ARG A 288 -36.61 -35.03 35.03
N PRO A 289 -36.77 -35.80 33.94
CA PRO A 289 -37.27 -37.17 34.03
C PRO A 289 -36.18 -38.08 34.59
N THR A 290 -36.55 -38.82 35.62
CA THR A 290 -35.83 -39.97 36.18
C THR A 290 -35.81 -41.14 35.19
N ASN A 291 -34.63 -41.72 34.93
CA ASN A 291 -34.40 -43.16 35.08
C ASN A 291 -32.92 -43.56 34.85
N SER A 292 -32.50 -44.48 35.73
CA SER A 292 -31.19 -45.08 36.05
C SER A 292 -30.57 -46.00 34.95
N PRO A 293 -29.63 -46.92 35.27
CA PRO A 293 -28.22 -46.74 35.67
C PRO A 293 -27.24 -47.60 34.82
N PHE A 294 -25.93 -47.32 34.86
CA PHE A 294 -24.91 -48.37 34.68
C PHE A 294 -23.65 -48.11 35.51
N ARG A 295 -23.27 -49.13 36.29
CA ARG A 295 -22.01 -49.31 37.04
C ARG A 295 -20.81 -49.32 36.08
N SER A 296 -19.60 -48.91 36.49
CA SER A 296 -18.58 -49.77 37.13
C SER A 296 -17.38 -48.90 37.55
N SER A 297 -17.02 -48.78 38.84
CA SER A 297 -15.90 -49.46 39.54
C SER A 297 -14.51 -49.42 38.89
N ALA A 298 -13.59 -48.68 39.50
CA ALA A 298 -12.24 -49.16 39.87
C ALA A 298 -11.60 -48.21 40.92
N SER A 299 -11.02 -48.84 41.94
CA SER A 299 -10.36 -48.29 43.12
C SER A 299 -8.84 -48.31 42.97
N ASN A 300 -8.14 -47.43 43.71
CA ASN A 300 -7.03 -47.72 44.65
C ASN A 300 -6.22 -46.43 44.89
N ASP A 301 -6.15 -45.91 46.11
CA ASP A 301 -5.29 -46.31 47.25
C ASP A 301 -3.93 -45.58 47.19
N SER A 302 -3.76 -44.53 48.01
CA SER A 302 -2.92 -44.50 49.22
C SER A 302 -1.43 -44.24 48.95
N SER A 303 -0.91 -43.10 49.41
CA SER A 303 -0.01 -43.07 50.58
C SER A 303 0.51 -41.65 50.90
N ASP A 304 0.31 -41.27 52.16
CA ASP A 304 1.06 -40.32 52.97
C ASP A 304 2.51 -40.82 53.16
N PRO A 305 3.53 -39.95 53.34
CA PRO A 305 3.93 -39.65 54.71
C PRO A 305 4.45 -38.21 54.96
N SER A 306 3.90 -37.60 56.00
CA SER A 306 4.58 -36.89 57.11
C SER A 306 6.00 -36.36 56.89
N ARG A 307 6.21 -35.05 57.06
CA ARG A 307 7.47 -34.50 57.57
C ARG A 307 7.27 -33.28 58.47
N THR A 308 7.76 -33.48 59.69
CA THR A 308 7.96 -32.56 60.81
C THR A 308 8.89 -31.39 60.49
N GLY A 309 8.67 -30.22 61.10
CA GLY A 309 9.64 -29.14 61.15
C GLY A 309 9.22 -27.97 62.03
N ASN A 310 9.81 -27.90 63.22
CA ASN A 310 9.61 -26.88 64.25
C ASN A 310 9.95 -25.45 63.81
N GLY A 311 9.16 -24.49 64.32
CA GLY A 311 9.63 -23.41 65.20
C GLY A 311 10.59 -22.37 64.64
N SER A 312 10.12 -21.13 64.53
CA SER A 312 10.77 -20.00 65.20
C SER A 312 9.79 -18.85 65.37
N SER A 313 9.55 -18.51 66.62
CA SER A 313 8.99 -17.25 67.09
C SER A 313 10.02 -16.14 66.87
N ASP A 314 9.62 -15.04 66.22
CA ASP A 314 10.31 -13.76 66.35
C ASP A 314 9.28 -12.62 66.37
N PRO A 315 9.52 -11.56 67.16
CA PRO A 315 8.50 -10.65 67.64
C PRO A 315 8.21 -9.52 66.66
N SER A 316 6.94 -9.13 66.65
CA SER A 316 6.45 -7.86 66.13
C SER A 316 7.24 -6.68 66.72
N PRO A 317 7.74 -5.74 65.89
CA PRO A 317 8.05 -4.41 66.38
C PRO A 317 6.76 -3.61 66.46
N THR A 318 6.54 -3.09 67.66
CA THR A 318 5.51 -2.13 68.04
C THR A 318 5.45 -0.95 67.06
N GLU A 319 4.26 -0.68 66.53
CA GLU A 319 3.90 0.58 65.88
C GLU A 319 4.29 1.76 66.79
N GLY A 320 5.37 2.46 66.41
CA GLY A 320 5.57 3.84 66.82
C GLY A 320 4.67 4.71 65.94
N GLN A 321 3.83 5.53 66.57
CA GLN A 321 3.08 6.59 65.89
C GLN A 321 4.03 7.38 64.97
N PRO A 322 3.67 7.63 63.70
CA PRO A 322 4.45 8.53 62.86
C PRO A 322 4.40 9.91 63.52
N VAL A 323 5.54 10.34 64.04
CA VAL A 323 5.75 11.74 64.38
C VAL A 323 5.82 12.42 63.03
N SER A 324 4.78 13.17 62.66
CA SER A 324 4.82 14.05 61.51
C SER A 324 5.91 15.09 61.80
N VAL A 325 7.13 14.84 61.32
CA VAL A 325 8.19 15.84 61.31
C VAL A 325 7.73 16.88 60.31
N GLN A 326 7.18 17.99 60.81
CA GLN A 326 6.91 19.17 60.00
C GLN A 326 8.26 19.83 59.73
N CYS A 327 8.82 19.61 58.54
CA CYS A 327 9.99 20.34 58.07
C CYS A 327 9.64 21.84 58.09
N VAL A 328 10.51 22.66 58.69
CA VAL A 328 10.26 24.10 58.86
C VAL A 328 10.75 24.79 57.60
N ALA A 329 9.82 25.28 56.77
CA ALA A 329 10.10 26.01 55.54
C ALA A 329 11.19 27.07 55.73
N THR A 330 12.37 26.82 55.18
CA THR A 330 13.49 27.75 55.09
C THR A 330 13.27 28.71 53.92
N GLN A 331 13.72 29.97 54.08
CA GLN A 331 13.50 31.06 53.11
C GLN A 331 14.41 30.98 51.87
N PHE A 332 14.57 29.79 51.28
CA PHE A 332 15.29 29.67 50.01
C PHE A 332 14.38 30.04 48.84
N PRO A 333 14.94 30.59 47.75
CA PRO A 333 14.15 30.89 46.55
C PRO A 333 13.62 29.57 45.99
N GLU A 334 12.28 29.44 45.93
CA GLU A 334 11.55 28.32 45.34
C GLU A 334 12.23 27.87 44.04
N ARG A 335 12.74 26.62 44.03
CA ARG A 335 13.06 25.94 42.79
C ARG A 335 11.76 25.43 42.21
N LEU A 336 11.05 26.37 41.60
CA LEU A 336 9.89 26.11 40.76
C LEU A 336 10.18 24.88 39.88
N HIS A 337 9.35 23.82 40.04
CA HIS A 337 9.09 22.74 39.06
C HIS A 337 9.77 21.36 39.23
N LEU A 338 9.95 20.80 40.43
CA LEU A 338 10.55 19.45 40.59
C LEU A 338 9.80 18.46 41.50
N GLY A 339 9.19 18.90 42.61
CA GLY A 339 8.27 18.09 43.44
C GLY A 339 6.80 18.55 43.38
N CYS A 340 6.56 19.72 42.77
CA CYS A 340 5.27 20.39 42.58
C CYS A 340 4.43 20.72 43.83
N ASP A 341 4.85 20.29 45.01
CA ASP A 341 4.11 20.53 46.25
C ASP A 341 4.69 21.70 47.06
N GLY A 342 5.91 22.16 46.71
CA GLY A 342 6.59 23.24 47.42
C GLY A 342 6.99 22.85 48.84
N VAL A 343 7.15 21.53 49.09
CA VAL A 343 7.48 20.96 50.39
C VAL A 343 8.79 20.19 50.29
N ASP A 344 9.71 20.50 51.19
CA ASP A 344 10.87 19.67 51.52
C ASP A 344 10.36 18.38 52.20
N ASN A 345 10.25 17.31 51.42
CA ASN A 345 9.67 16.02 51.81
C ASN A 345 10.68 15.13 52.56
N ASP A 346 11.98 15.38 52.42
CA ASP A 346 13.04 14.64 53.12
C ASP A 346 13.72 15.40 54.28
N CYS A 347 13.33 16.66 54.48
CA CYS A 347 13.83 17.62 55.47
C CYS A 347 15.33 17.98 55.32
N ASP A 348 15.95 17.89 54.14
CA ASP A 348 17.35 18.24 53.94
C ASP A 348 17.62 19.75 53.81
N GLY A 349 16.55 20.53 53.61
CA GLY A 349 16.55 21.99 53.55
C GLY A 349 16.58 22.57 52.13
N ASP A 350 16.68 21.74 51.10
CA ASP A 350 16.28 22.06 49.73
C ASP A 350 14.76 21.77 49.57
N ILE A 351 14.11 22.44 48.62
CA ILE A 351 12.66 22.28 48.38
C ILE A 351 12.54 21.89 46.92
N ASP A 352 11.75 20.86 46.64
CA ASP A 352 11.51 20.36 45.29
C ASP A 352 12.87 20.01 44.63
N GLU A 353 13.64 19.06 45.18
CA GLU A 353 14.82 18.53 44.48
C GLU A 353 14.50 17.31 43.60
N CYS A 354 15.44 16.94 42.73
CA CYS A 354 15.30 15.85 41.77
C CYS A 354 15.00 14.49 42.43
N ASP A 355 15.41 14.29 43.68
CA ASP A 355 15.18 13.02 44.39
C ASP A 355 13.74 12.96 44.96
N GLU A 356 13.00 14.07 44.97
CA GLU A 356 11.62 14.19 45.46
C GLU A 356 10.56 14.10 44.36
N ASP A 357 10.98 14.16 43.09
CA ASP A 357 10.09 13.95 41.94
C ASP A 357 9.49 12.54 41.98
N GLN A 358 8.16 12.49 41.99
CA GLN A 358 7.41 11.24 42.04
C GLN A 358 7.06 10.70 40.66
N PHE A 359 7.14 11.53 39.61
CA PHE A 359 6.63 11.22 38.29
C PHE A 359 7.72 11.48 37.25
N PRO A 360 8.42 10.43 36.78
CA PRO A 360 9.40 10.63 35.73
C PRO A 360 8.70 11.14 34.47
N PRO A 361 9.43 11.88 33.61
CA PRO A 361 8.87 12.37 32.35
C PRO A 361 8.19 11.28 31.52
N GLU A 362 7.14 11.66 30.80
CA GLU A 362 6.45 10.81 29.83
C GLU A 362 6.76 11.28 28.40
N ILE A 363 6.98 10.32 27.50
CA ILE A 363 7.09 10.59 26.06
C ILE A 363 5.81 10.10 25.41
N SER A 364 5.09 11.01 24.76
CA SER A 364 3.82 10.77 24.08
C SER A 364 3.85 11.34 22.66
N PHE A 365 2.82 11.05 21.86
CA PHE A 365 2.64 11.73 20.58
C PHE A 365 2.00 13.10 20.80
N GLU A 366 2.40 14.08 20.00
CA GLU A 366 1.81 15.43 20.07
C GLU A 366 0.30 15.38 19.80
N ASP A 367 -0.47 16.07 20.65
CA ASP A 367 -1.92 16.09 20.60
C ASP A 367 -2.46 16.53 19.23
N GLY A 368 -3.45 15.78 18.71
CA GLY A 368 -4.09 16.09 17.43
C GLY A 368 -3.37 15.53 16.20
N LEU A 369 -2.22 14.87 16.37
CA LEU A 369 -1.59 14.10 15.30
C LEU A 369 -2.09 12.65 15.27
N ALA A 370 -2.54 12.20 14.10
CA ALA A 370 -2.89 10.80 13.86
C ALA A 370 -1.65 10.03 13.38
N VAL A 371 -0.93 9.38 14.30
CA VAL A 371 0.25 8.55 13.98
C VAL A 371 -0.17 7.08 13.88
N ASP A 372 0.20 6.40 12.79
CA ASP A 372 0.03 4.94 12.64
C ASP A 372 1.02 4.20 13.55
N ALA A 373 0.65 3.96 14.81
CA ALA A 373 1.55 3.31 15.76
C ALA A 373 0.86 2.15 16.48
N SER A 374 1.62 1.07 16.67
CA SER A 374 1.24 -0.06 17.52
C SER A 374 2.28 -0.26 18.62
N LYS A 375 1.86 -0.68 19.81
CA LYS A 375 2.76 -0.93 20.94
C LYS A 375 2.74 -2.39 21.31
N ASP A 376 3.92 -3.02 21.42
CA ASP A 376 4.02 -4.41 21.84
C ASP A 376 4.06 -4.56 23.39
N ALA A 377 4.13 -5.81 23.85
CA ALA A 377 4.17 -6.14 25.27
C ALA A 377 5.46 -5.68 25.97
N ASP A 378 6.54 -5.46 25.23
CA ASP A 378 7.84 -4.99 25.72
C ASP A 378 7.93 -3.45 25.73
N GLY A 379 6.89 -2.77 25.25
CA GLY A 379 6.80 -1.32 25.18
C GLY A 379 7.50 -0.70 23.98
N LEU A 380 7.89 -1.50 22.97
CA LEU A 380 8.37 -1.02 21.68
C LEU A 380 7.19 -0.46 20.88
N VAL A 381 7.33 0.77 20.41
CA VAL A 381 6.31 1.44 19.59
C VAL A 381 6.69 1.34 18.12
N THR A 382 5.93 0.60 17.34
CA THR A 382 6.13 0.43 15.89
C THR A 382 5.27 1.42 15.14
N ILE A 383 5.91 2.36 14.44
CA ILE A 383 5.27 3.30 13.53
C ILE A 383 5.21 2.66 12.14
N ASN A 384 4.01 2.30 11.69
CA ASN A 384 3.82 1.55 10.45
C ASN A 384 3.92 2.44 9.20
N THR A 385 3.59 3.72 9.32
CA THR A 385 3.66 4.70 8.22
C THR A 385 4.10 6.08 8.71
N PRO A 386 4.86 6.85 7.90
CA PRO A 386 5.34 6.52 6.55
C PRO A 386 6.63 5.66 6.56
N THR A 387 7.09 5.24 5.37
CA THR A 387 8.42 4.61 5.18
C THR A 387 9.43 5.67 4.74
N PHE A 388 10.67 5.58 5.19
CA PHE A 388 11.69 6.61 4.97
C PHE A 388 12.87 6.09 4.15
N ARG A 389 13.37 6.93 3.24
CA ARG A 389 14.61 6.68 2.48
C ARG A 389 15.91 6.87 3.27
N SER A 390 15.84 7.51 4.43
CA SER A 390 17.03 7.85 5.23
C SER A 390 16.75 7.91 6.73
N LEU A 391 17.78 7.61 7.53
CA LEU A 391 17.71 7.73 8.99
C LEU A 391 17.45 9.17 9.45
N ILE A 392 17.93 10.16 8.71
CA ILE A 392 17.77 11.58 9.03
C ILE A 392 16.31 12.01 8.86
N ASP A 393 15.66 11.56 7.79
CA ASP A 393 14.25 11.87 7.53
C ASP A 393 13.35 11.22 8.60
N ALA A 394 13.63 9.95 8.96
CA ALA A 394 12.92 9.25 10.03
C ALA A 394 13.12 9.91 11.41
N GLN A 395 14.35 10.32 11.73
CA GLN A 395 14.66 11.05 12.96
C GLN A 395 13.91 12.39 13.03
N SER A 396 13.92 13.14 11.92
CA SER A 396 13.22 14.42 11.82
C SER A 396 11.71 14.25 12.01
N TYR A 397 11.15 13.17 11.47
CA TYR A 397 9.75 12.82 11.68
C TYR A 397 9.45 12.53 13.14
N LEU A 398 10.24 11.70 13.83
CA LEU A 398 10.07 11.46 15.27
C LEU A 398 10.14 12.75 16.09
N THR A 399 11.09 13.65 15.79
CA THR A 399 11.16 14.96 16.46
C THR A 399 9.91 15.80 16.24
N SER A 400 9.25 15.64 15.09
CA SER A 400 8.05 16.42 14.75
C SER A 400 6.74 15.87 15.33
N ILE A 401 6.72 14.64 15.83
CA ILE A 401 5.49 13.99 16.32
C ILE A 401 5.54 13.61 17.80
N LEU A 402 6.71 13.68 18.43
CA LEU A 402 6.88 13.32 19.83
C LEU A 402 6.97 14.58 20.68
N VAL A 403 6.26 14.54 21.80
CA VAL A 403 6.38 15.50 22.88
C VAL A 403 6.84 14.77 24.13
N ALA A 404 7.60 15.45 24.98
CA ALA A 404 7.89 14.99 26.31
C ALA A 404 7.18 15.93 27.28
N GLU A 405 6.43 15.35 28.20
CA GLU A 405 5.70 16.07 29.24
C GLU A 405 6.15 15.55 30.60
N ASP A 406 6.17 16.44 31.57
CA ASP A 406 6.40 16.12 32.96
C ASP A 406 5.43 16.95 33.78
N ASP A 407 4.94 16.41 34.89
CA ASP A 407 3.90 17.04 35.69
C ASP A 407 4.40 18.34 36.34
N CYS A 408 5.72 18.41 36.57
CA CYS A 408 6.39 19.56 37.14
C CYS A 408 7.24 20.33 36.15
N MET A 409 8.02 19.69 35.27
CA MET A 409 9.00 20.37 34.43
C MET A 409 8.46 20.85 33.06
N GLY A 410 8.40 22.17 32.88
CA GLY A 410 8.32 22.77 31.54
C GLY A 410 9.70 22.77 30.88
N ASP A 411 9.80 22.36 29.61
CA ASP A 411 11.02 22.34 28.77
C ASP A 411 11.92 21.11 28.87
N LEU A 412 11.34 19.91 28.72
CA LEU A 412 12.11 18.68 28.54
C LEU A 412 12.84 18.62 27.19
N GLN A 413 14.10 18.16 27.20
CA GLN A 413 14.86 17.97 25.97
C GLN A 413 14.68 16.54 25.45
N LEU A 414 14.12 16.41 24.24
CA LEU A 414 14.10 15.15 23.51
C LEU A 414 15.40 14.94 22.72
N SER A 415 16.04 13.80 22.91
CA SER A 415 17.20 13.32 22.15
C SER A 415 16.85 12.02 21.45
N ILE A 416 17.06 11.96 20.13
CA ILE A 416 16.77 10.79 19.31
C ILE A 416 18.08 10.21 18.80
N THR A 417 18.40 8.99 19.23
CA THR A 417 19.61 8.29 18.85
C THR A 417 19.30 7.29 17.72
N PRO A 418 19.87 7.47 16.50
CA PRO A 418 19.69 6.51 15.42
C PRO A 418 20.43 5.20 15.72
N PRO A 419 20.01 4.06 15.12
CA PRO A 419 20.65 2.78 15.37
C PRO A 419 22.09 2.72 14.83
N ASN A 420 22.99 2.12 15.61
CA ASN A 420 24.40 1.97 15.25
C ASN A 420 24.65 1.04 14.04
N LEU A 421 23.70 0.16 13.73
CA LEU A 421 23.82 -0.84 12.66
C LEU A 421 23.32 -0.33 11.29
N GLY A 422 22.88 0.93 11.20
CA GLY A 422 22.28 1.49 9.98
C GLY A 422 20.79 1.16 9.84
N ALA A 423 20.22 1.53 8.69
CA ALA A 423 18.88 1.13 8.30
C ALA A 423 18.90 -0.28 7.72
N SER A 424 17.88 -1.08 8.01
CA SER A 424 17.63 -2.33 7.31
C SER A 424 16.15 -2.36 6.95
N CYS A 425 15.83 -2.68 5.70
CA CYS A 425 14.51 -2.51 5.04
C CYS A 425 13.30 -3.14 5.77
N GLN A 426 13.49 -3.78 6.92
CA GLN A 426 12.44 -4.49 7.64
C GLN A 426 12.13 -3.89 9.02
N SER A 427 13.08 -3.26 9.72
CA SER A 427 12.85 -2.67 11.06
C SER A 427 14.06 -1.84 11.52
N THR A 428 13.91 -0.54 11.66
CA THR A 428 14.93 0.37 12.19
C THR A 428 14.45 0.92 13.53
N ILE A 429 15.19 0.63 14.60
CA ILE A 429 14.80 1.02 15.98
C ILE A 429 15.59 2.26 16.41
N PHE A 430 14.86 3.30 16.76
CA PHE A 430 15.35 4.54 17.34
C PHE A 430 15.17 4.51 18.86
N GLU A 431 16.16 5.00 19.59
CA GLU A 431 16.02 5.26 21.03
C GLU A 431 15.76 6.74 21.23
N VAL A 432 14.64 7.06 21.87
CA VAL A 432 14.24 8.43 22.20
C VAL A 432 14.34 8.58 23.70
N THR A 433 15.16 9.53 24.13
CA THR A 433 15.37 9.85 25.54
C THR A 433 14.87 11.26 25.81
N ALA A 434 13.99 11.42 26.80
CA ALA A 434 13.68 12.72 27.36
C ALA A 434 14.53 12.93 28.61
N THR A 435 15.13 14.11 28.73
CA THR A 435 15.99 14.49 29.85
C THR A 435 15.52 15.83 30.41
N GLY A 436 15.35 15.88 31.74
CA GLY A 436 15.04 17.12 32.44
C GLY A 436 16.21 18.09 32.39
N SER A 437 15.95 19.36 32.05
CA SER A 437 17.00 20.39 32.01
C SER A 437 17.61 20.66 33.39
N ASN A 438 16.80 20.52 34.43
CA ASN A 438 17.17 20.79 35.82
C ASN A 438 17.64 19.52 36.56
N CYS A 439 17.22 18.34 36.10
CA CYS A 439 17.51 17.04 36.69
C CYS A 439 18.02 16.06 35.63
N PRO A 440 19.32 16.13 35.27
CA PRO A 440 19.89 15.30 34.21
C PRO A 440 19.88 13.80 34.53
N ASP A 441 19.74 13.44 35.80
CA ASP A 441 19.66 12.05 36.25
C ASP A 441 18.25 11.45 36.07
N GLN A 442 17.23 12.30 35.90
CA GLN A 442 15.88 11.87 35.53
C GLN A 442 15.76 11.78 34.02
N THR A 443 15.78 10.55 33.53
CA THR A 443 15.63 10.26 32.10
C THR A 443 14.63 9.14 31.89
N VAL A 444 13.81 9.30 30.86
CA VAL A 444 12.96 8.24 30.33
C VAL A 444 13.45 7.90 28.93
N THR A 445 13.61 6.61 28.64
CA THR A 445 13.98 6.14 27.31
C THR A 445 12.87 5.25 26.76
N ARG A 446 12.45 5.55 25.53
CA ARG A 446 11.48 4.76 24.77
C ARG A 446 12.09 4.33 23.44
N ARG A 447 11.62 3.20 22.92
CA ARG A 447 12.09 2.63 21.66
C ARG A 447 10.99 2.76 20.61
N TYR A 448 11.35 3.29 19.46
CA TYR A 448 10.46 3.46 18.32
C TYR A 448 10.99 2.69 17.13
N GLN A 449 10.21 1.77 16.60
CA GLN A 449 10.53 1.03 15.38
C GLN A 449 9.86 1.70 14.18
N MET A 450 10.61 1.90 13.11
CA MET A 450 10.13 2.47 11.84
C MET A 450 10.72 1.70 10.66
N THR A 451 10.07 1.76 9.51
CA THR A 451 10.64 1.23 8.27
C THR A 451 11.51 2.30 7.61
N VAL A 452 12.81 2.05 7.58
CA VAL A 452 13.78 2.86 6.83
C VAL A 452 14.42 1.97 5.79
N ASP A 453 14.20 2.28 4.52
CA ASP A 453 14.76 1.57 3.39
C ASP A 453 15.72 2.51 2.67
N THR A 454 17.02 2.25 2.81
CA THR A 454 18.07 3.03 2.14
C THR A 454 18.49 2.43 0.82
N ASP A 455 17.96 1.25 0.47
CA ASP A 455 18.41 0.49 -0.68
C ASP A 455 17.60 0.90 -1.91
N GLU A 456 18.29 1.20 -3.01
CA GLU A 456 17.61 1.37 -4.28
C GLU A 456 17.08 0.01 -4.76
N PRO A 457 15.83 -0.06 -5.27
CA PRO A 457 15.28 -1.32 -5.74
C PRO A 457 16.13 -1.88 -6.89
N VAL A 458 16.56 -3.14 -6.76
CA VAL A 458 17.34 -3.81 -7.81
C VAL A 458 16.39 -4.23 -8.93
N VAL A 459 16.41 -3.46 -10.02
CA VAL A 459 15.69 -3.81 -11.24
C VAL A 459 16.58 -4.74 -12.07
N MET A 460 16.16 -6.00 -12.23
CA MET A 460 16.80 -6.92 -13.18
C MET A 460 15.85 -7.24 -14.31
N VAL A 461 16.32 -7.02 -15.54
CA VAL A 461 15.63 -7.45 -16.76
C VAL A 461 16.24 -8.79 -17.18
N GLU A 462 15.52 -9.89 -16.95
CA GLU A 462 15.93 -11.22 -17.39
C GLU A 462 15.12 -11.62 -18.62
N PHE A 463 15.81 -11.95 -19.71
CA PHE A 463 15.18 -12.52 -20.90
C PHE A 463 15.14 -14.04 -20.74
N ASN A 464 14.00 -14.58 -20.33
CA ASN A 464 13.79 -16.03 -20.32
C ASN A 464 13.52 -16.51 -21.75
N LEU A 465 14.59 -16.68 -22.52
CA LEU A 465 14.58 -17.37 -23.80
C LEU A 465 14.35 -18.85 -23.49
N GLY A 466 13.09 -19.29 -23.47
CA GLY A 466 12.71 -20.64 -23.04
C GLY A 466 13.65 -21.74 -23.56
N GLN A 467 13.91 -22.74 -22.71
CA GLN A 467 14.89 -23.84 -22.82
C GLN A 467 14.82 -24.76 -24.08
N GLY A 468 14.16 -24.35 -25.16
CA GLY A 468 14.02 -25.12 -26.40
C GLY A 468 14.59 -24.47 -27.66
N HIS A 469 15.02 -23.20 -27.64
CA HIS A 469 15.61 -22.58 -28.82
C HIS A 469 17.13 -22.78 -28.83
N VAL A 470 17.55 -23.78 -29.60
CA VAL A 470 18.95 -24.05 -29.92
C VAL A 470 19.56 -22.79 -30.52
N ASN A 471 20.65 -22.33 -29.88
CA ASN A 471 21.49 -21.24 -30.35
C ASN A 471 22.02 -21.53 -31.76
N ASP A 472 21.38 -20.99 -32.78
CA ASP A 472 21.94 -20.87 -34.13
C ASP A 472 22.04 -19.39 -34.50
N PHE A 473 22.91 -18.68 -33.78
CA PHE A 473 23.34 -17.34 -34.16
C PHE A 473 24.86 -17.33 -34.31
N SER A 474 25.34 -17.64 -35.51
CA SER A 474 26.65 -17.17 -35.95
C SER A 474 26.47 -15.95 -36.84
N SER A 475 27.02 -14.83 -36.39
CA SER A 475 27.25 -13.60 -37.16
C SER A 475 28.06 -13.91 -38.45
N VAL A 476 27.99 -13.15 -39.54
CA VAL A 476 28.49 -11.76 -39.70
C VAL A 476 28.00 -11.18 -41.05
N GLY A 477 27.68 -9.88 -41.09
CA GLY A 477 27.86 -9.02 -42.28
C GLY A 477 26.69 -8.09 -42.62
N ASP A 478 26.82 -6.82 -42.23
CA ASP A 478 26.09 -5.59 -42.59
C ASP A 478 24.78 -5.70 -43.41
N GLU A 479 23.65 -5.70 -42.69
CA GLU A 479 22.53 -4.75 -42.84
C GLU A 479 21.41 -5.15 -41.85
N GLY A 480 21.06 -4.27 -40.90
CA GLY A 480 19.83 -4.39 -40.12
C GLY A 480 19.92 -4.99 -38.70
N VAL A 481 20.97 -4.70 -37.92
CA VAL A 481 20.93 -4.97 -36.46
C VAL A 481 20.09 -3.90 -35.78
N TYR A 482 18.94 -4.27 -35.21
CA TYR A 482 18.10 -3.34 -34.44
C TYR A 482 18.48 -3.40 -32.96
N LEU A 483 18.90 -2.27 -32.41
CA LEU A 483 19.15 -2.11 -30.99
C LEU A 483 17.94 -1.43 -30.34
N GLY A 484 17.09 -2.21 -29.68
CA GLY A 484 16.09 -1.68 -28.77
C GLY A 484 16.72 -1.35 -27.43
N ILE A 485 16.65 -0.09 -27.01
CA ILE A 485 17.03 0.33 -25.65
C ILE A 485 15.73 0.58 -24.90
N PHE A 486 15.51 -0.11 -23.80
CA PHE A 486 14.43 0.24 -22.88
C PHE A 486 14.99 0.45 -21.48
N ASN A 487 14.56 1.55 -20.86
CA ASN A 487 14.86 1.86 -19.48
C ASN A 487 13.66 1.43 -18.64
N VAL A 488 13.90 0.56 -17.68
CA VAL A 488 12.92 0.20 -16.66
C VAL A 488 13.28 0.96 -15.40
N GLU A 489 12.37 1.79 -14.91
CA GLU A 489 12.49 2.48 -13.63
C GLU A 489 11.47 1.89 -12.66
N ALA A 490 11.88 1.60 -11.44
CA ALA A 490 11.01 1.17 -10.36
C ALA A 490 11.25 2.05 -9.14
N THR A 491 10.18 2.43 -8.46
CA THR A 491 10.25 3.17 -7.19
C THR A 491 9.69 2.28 -6.08
N ASP A 492 10.42 2.15 -4.98
CA ASP A 492 9.94 1.42 -3.80
C ASP A 492 9.01 2.28 -2.92
N LEU A 493 8.53 1.71 -1.81
CA LEU A 493 7.64 2.39 -0.87
C LEU A 493 8.32 3.51 -0.05
N ALA A 494 9.65 3.53 0.00
CA ALA A 494 10.43 4.59 0.62
C ALA A 494 10.73 5.76 -0.33
N GLY A 495 10.36 5.60 -1.62
CA GLY A 495 10.63 6.57 -2.67
C GLY A 495 12.03 6.46 -3.26
N ASN A 496 12.77 5.36 -3.03
CA ASN A 496 14.02 5.10 -3.73
C ASN A 496 13.71 4.66 -5.16
N ALA A 497 14.39 5.23 -6.14
CA ALA A 497 14.23 4.88 -7.54
C ALA A 497 15.44 4.05 -8.01
N GLY A 498 15.18 2.87 -8.54
CA GLY A 498 16.15 2.02 -9.21
C GLY A 498 15.87 2.00 -10.70
N SER A 499 16.90 1.99 -11.52
CA SER A 499 16.74 1.88 -12.98
C SER A 499 17.67 0.83 -13.57
N ALA A 500 17.18 0.15 -14.61
CA ALA A 500 17.96 -0.75 -15.42
C ALA A 500 17.72 -0.46 -16.90
N THR A 501 18.81 -0.33 -17.64
CA THR A 501 18.78 -0.22 -19.10
C THR A 501 19.00 -1.61 -19.69
N ALA A 502 18.03 -2.10 -20.45
CA ALA A 502 18.16 -3.32 -21.20
C ALA A 502 18.36 -3.03 -22.69
N TYR A 503 19.19 -3.86 -23.31
CA TYR A 503 19.52 -3.81 -24.73
C TYR A 503 18.95 -5.07 -25.38
N VAL A 504 18.03 -4.90 -26.33
CA VAL A 504 17.55 -5.97 -27.21
C VAL A 504 18.23 -5.80 -28.54
N VAL A 505 19.00 -6.80 -28.94
CA VAL A 505 19.65 -6.86 -30.24
C VAL A 505 18.85 -7.83 -31.10
N ILE A 506 18.11 -7.31 -32.07
CA ILE A 506 17.41 -8.13 -33.06
C ILE A 506 18.34 -8.28 -34.25
N VAL A 507 18.77 -9.53 -34.49
CA VAL A 507 19.58 -9.89 -35.66
C VAL A 507 18.66 -10.61 -36.64
N PRO A 508 18.43 -10.07 -37.85
CA PRO A 508 17.62 -10.75 -38.87
C PRO A 508 18.31 -12.05 -39.32
N GLU A 509 17.50 -13.08 -39.57
CA GLU A 509 17.96 -14.37 -40.09
C GLU A 509 18.32 -14.22 -41.58
N ALA A 510 19.57 -14.52 -41.93
CA ALA A 510 20.09 -14.36 -43.29
C ALA A 510 19.78 -15.58 -44.16
N GLU A 511 18.54 -15.74 -44.60
CA GLU A 511 18.22 -16.59 -45.76
C GLU A 511 18.25 -15.76 -47.04
N ASP A 512 19.44 -15.38 -47.54
CA ASP A 512 19.70 -15.11 -48.97
C ASP A 512 21.12 -14.59 -49.26
N LEU A 513 22.16 -15.36 -48.91
CA LEU A 513 23.53 -15.08 -49.41
C LEU A 513 24.07 -16.26 -50.21
N SER A 514 23.51 -16.46 -51.40
CA SER A 514 24.17 -17.23 -52.47
C SER A 514 25.29 -16.43 -53.17
N ALA A 515 25.46 -15.14 -52.87
CA ALA A 515 26.36 -14.24 -53.58
C ALA A 515 27.74 -14.01 -52.92
N SER A 516 28.00 -14.49 -51.69
CA SER A 516 29.28 -14.23 -50.98
C SER A 516 30.23 -15.43 -50.88
N ARG A 517 29.91 -16.53 -51.58
CA ARG A 517 30.78 -17.71 -51.68
C ARG A 517 31.36 -17.81 -53.08
N ASP A 518 32.66 -18.04 -53.17
CA ASP A 518 33.28 -18.36 -54.44
C ASP A 518 32.73 -19.69 -55.00
N SER A 519 33.08 -20.03 -56.24
CA SER A 519 32.66 -21.30 -56.86
C SER A 519 33.13 -22.57 -56.12
N ALA A 520 33.92 -22.45 -55.06
CA ALA A 520 34.38 -23.54 -54.20
C ALA A 520 33.71 -23.54 -52.80
N GLY A 521 32.81 -22.58 -52.52
CA GLY A 521 32.07 -22.51 -51.25
C GLY A 521 32.83 -21.82 -50.10
N ALA A 522 33.98 -21.21 -50.37
CA ALA A 522 34.72 -20.42 -49.39
C ALA A 522 34.25 -18.95 -49.39
N LEU A 523 34.25 -18.33 -48.20
CA LEU A 523 33.96 -16.90 -48.04
C LEU A 523 35.06 -16.08 -48.72
N ASP A 524 34.68 -15.27 -49.72
CA ASP A 524 35.59 -14.33 -50.38
C ASP A 524 35.75 -13.08 -49.51
N LEU A 525 36.85 -13.05 -48.76
CA LEU A 525 37.18 -11.93 -47.86
C LEU A 525 37.52 -10.62 -48.62
N ASN A 526 37.70 -10.66 -49.95
CA ASN A 526 37.92 -9.43 -50.74
C ASN A 526 36.63 -8.65 -50.99
N TYR A 527 35.46 -9.21 -50.69
CA TYR A 527 34.19 -8.50 -50.73
C TYR A 527 34.06 -7.47 -49.59
N PHE A 528 34.87 -7.59 -48.54
CA PHE A 528 34.78 -6.82 -47.30
C PHE A 528 35.94 -5.83 -47.08
N THR A 529 36.81 -5.62 -48.08
CA THR A 529 37.93 -4.64 -48.02
C THR A 529 37.78 -3.52 -49.02
#